data_AF-A0AAD9CN98-F1
#
_entry.id   AF-A0AAD9CN98-F1
#
_cell.length_a   1.000
_cell.length_b   1.000
_cell.length_c   1.000
_cell.angle_alpha   90.00
_cell.angle_beta   90.00
_cell.angle_gamma   90.00
#
_symmetry.space_group_name_H-M   'P 1'
#
loop_
_entity.id
_entity.type
_entity.pdbx_description
1 polymer ?
#
loop_
_entity_poly.entity_id
_entity_poly.type
_entity_poly.pdbx_seq_one_letter_code
_entity_poly.pdbx_strand_id
1 'polypeptide(L)'
;MAMGKLHKDVGLLIVQSAEDAERSDSQVIKDISVKTKEILANLAALADQCEDSKVTLESLKLHHFPPATENFLFHLAAAEQLLRI
;
A
#
# COMPACT_ATOMS: atom_id res chain seq x y z
N MET A 1 0.65 -2.52 18.84
CA MET A 1 0.64 -1.58 17.71
C MET A 1 1.78 -1.92 16.76
N ALA A 2 1.55 -2.85 15.83
CA ALA A 2 2.57 -3.24 14.87
C ALA A 2 2.22 -2.61 13.52
N MET A 3 2.90 -1.50 13.19
CA MET A 3 2.96 -1.01 11.81
C MET A 3 3.36 -2.19 10.93
N GLY A 4 2.53 -2.57 9.96
CA GLY A 4 2.84 -3.66 9.04
C GLY A 4 4.16 -3.38 8.29
N LYS A 5 4.81 -4.41 7.74
CA LYS A 5 6.07 -4.29 6.97
C LYS A 5 5.97 -3.18 5.92
N LEU A 6 4.84 -3.11 5.21
CA LEU A 6 4.57 -2.08 4.19
C LEU A 6 4.65 -0.65 4.74
N HIS A 7 4.01 -0.38 5.88
CA HIS A 7 4.04 0.94 6.52
C HIS A 7 5.46 1.31 6.96
N LYS A 8 6.23 0.33 7.46
CA LYS A 8 7.64 0.54 7.84
C LYS A 8 8.52 0.83 6.64
N ASP A 9 8.34 0.10 5.54
CA ASP A 9 9.14 0.26 4.32
C ASP A 9 8.91 1.66 3.69
N VAL A 10 7.67 2.15 3.69
CA VAL A 10 7.35 3.51 3.21
C VAL A 10 7.91 4.57 4.16
N GLY A 11 7.73 4.40 5.48
CA GLY A 11 8.26 5.34 6.46
C GLY A 11 9.79 5.42 6.41
N LEU A 12 10.46 4.28 6.26
CA LEU A 12 11.92 4.22 6.12
C LEU A 12 12.39 4.93 4.85
N LEU A 13 11.70 4.74 3.72
CA LEU A 13 12.01 5.44 2.46
C LEU A 13 11.92 6.96 2.65
N ILE A 14 10.90 7.46 3.35
CA ILE A 14 10.73 8.90 3.60
C ILE A 14 11.88 9.44 4.46
N VAL A 15 12.21 8.75 5.56
CA VAL A 15 13.29 9.17 6.48
C VAL A 15 14.64 9.17 5.76
N GLN A 16 14.98 8.07 5.07
CA GLN A 16 16.23 7.97 4.32
C GLN A 16 16.32 9.01 3.20
N SER A 17 15.20 9.36 2.57
CA SER A 17 15.18 10.39 1.53
C SER A 17 15.37 11.79 2.11
N ALA A 18 14.94 12.04 3.35
CA ALA A 18 15.11 13.33 4.02
C ALA A 18 16.50 13.51 4.65
N GLU A 19 17.19 12.42 5.00
CA GLU A 19 18.54 12.44 5.57
C GLU A 19 19.65 12.59 4.50
N ASP A 20 19.33 12.32 3.23
CA ASP A 20 20.27 12.39 2.11
C ASP A 20 20.33 13.81 1.52
N ALA A 21 21.37 14.56 1.90
CA ALA A 21 21.59 15.93 1.44
C ALA A 21 21.88 16.06 -0.06
N GLU A 22 22.24 14.97 -0.74
CA GLU A 22 22.51 14.96 -2.19
C GLU A 22 21.24 14.67 -3.00
N ARG A 23 20.15 14.26 -2.34
CA ARG A 23 18.88 13.92 -2.98
C ARG A 23 18.04 15.17 -3.15
N SER A 24 17.74 15.49 -4.41
CA SER A 24 16.82 16.59 -4.73
C SER A 24 15.38 16.25 -4.34
N ASP A 25 14.59 17.26 -3.99
CA ASP A 25 13.15 17.13 -3.72
C ASP A 25 12.42 16.37 -4.86
N SER A 26 12.82 16.59 -6.11
CA SER A 26 12.25 15.91 -7.27
C SER A 26 12.50 14.40 -7.25
N GLN A 27 13.69 13.96 -6.83
CA GLN A 27 14.00 12.54 -6.66
C GLN A 27 13.17 11.94 -5.52
N VAL A 28 13.05 12.64 -4.39
CA VAL A 28 12.20 12.19 -3.26
C VAL A 28 10.75 11.99 -3.70
N ILE A 29 10.17 12.96 -4.39
CA ILE A 29 8.80 12.86 -4.94
C ILE A 29 8.68 11.67 -5.90
N LYS A 30 9.67 11.47 -6.78
CA LYS A 30 9.69 10.36 -7.73
C LYS A 30 9.72 9.01 -7.01
N ASP A 31 10.55 8.86 -5.98
CA ASP A 31 10.71 7.61 -5.26
C ASP A 31 9.46 7.25 -4.46
N ILE A 32 8.84 8.23 -3.79
CA ILE A 32 7.54 8.05 -3.13
C ILE A 32 6.46 7.70 -4.15
N SER A 33 6.46 8.33 -5.32
CA SER A 33 5.51 8.02 -6.40
C SER A 33 5.66 6.58 -6.89
N VAL A 34 6.89 6.13 -7.14
CA VAL A 34 7.19 4.75 -7.53
C VAL A 34 6.72 3.78 -6.44
N LYS A 35 7.03 4.07 -5.18
CA LYS A 35 6.62 3.20 -4.06
C LYS A 35 5.11 3.10 -3.92
N THR A 36 4.41 4.20 -4.09
CA THR A 36 2.95 4.24 -4.08
C THR A 36 2.38 3.38 -5.23
N LYS A 37 2.92 3.50 -6.44
CA LYS A 37 2.50 2.69 -7.58
C LYS A 37 2.73 1.19 -7.37
N GLU A 38 3.82 0.79 -6.73
CA GLU A 38 4.05 -0.61 -6.35
C GLU A 38 2.94 -1.13 -5.42
N ILE A 39 2.54 -0.32 -4.42
CA ILE A 39 1.48 -0.69 -3.47
C ILE A 39 0.15 -0.85 -4.21
N LEU A 40 -0.18 0.08 -5.11
CA LEU A 40 -1.40 0.03 -5.93
C LEU A 40 -1.41 -1.19 -6.86
N ALA A 41 -0.29 -1.49 -7.51
CA ALA A 41 -0.17 -2.67 -8.37
C ALA A 41 -0.38 -3.98 -7.60
N ASN A 42 0.16 -4.07 -6.38
CA ASN A 42 -0.06 -5.23 -5.51
C ASN A 42 -1.53 -5.35 -5.10
N LEU A 43 -2.20 -4.24 -4.79
CA LEU A 43 -3.62 -4.23 -4.46
C LEU A 43 -4.48 -4.65 -5.67
N ALA A 44 -4.17 -4.15 -6.87
CA ALA A 44 -4.86 -4.55 -8.09
C ALA A 44 -4.68 -6.05 -8.37
N ALA A 45 -3.46 -6.59 -8.19
CA ALA A 45 -3.20 -8.02 -8.33
C ALA A 45 -3.96 -8.88 -7.31
N LEU A 46 -4.22 -8.36 -6.11
CA LEU A 46 -5.11 -9.00 -5.13
C LEU A 46 -6.58 -8.91 -5.56
N ALA A 47 -7.00 -7.79 -6.14
CA ALA A 47 -8.35 -7.59 -6.64
C ALA A 47 -8.67 -8.51 -7.82
N ASP A 48 -7.72 -8.72 -8.73
CA ASP A 48 -7.87 -9.62 -9.90
C ASP A 48 -8.03 -11.10 -9.52
N GLN A 49 -7.64 -11.48 -8.30
CA GLN A 49 -7.87 -12.82 -7.76
C GLN A 49 -9.29 -12.97 -7.17
N CYS A 50 -10.02 -11.87 -7.01
CA CYS A 50 -11.38 -11.83 -6.49
C CYS A 50 -12.42 -11.77 -7.63
N GLU A 51 -13.65 -12.16 -7.33
CA GLU A 51 -14.77 -12.00 -8.27
C GLU A 51 -15.00 -10.51 -8.59
N ASP A 52 -15.25 -10.20 -9.87
CA ASP A 52 -15.45 -8.84 -10.41
C ASP A 52 -14.24 -7.89 -10.32
N SER A 53 -13.01 -8.41 -10.14
CA SER A 53 -11.80 -7.60 -9.93
C SER A 53 -11.93 -6.62 -8.76
N LYS A 54 -12.69 -7.01 -7.72
CA LYS A 54 -12.91 -6.19 -6.53
C LYS A 54 -12.63 -6.97 -5.24
N VAL A 55 -11.93 -6.32 -4.34
CA VAL A 55 -11.59 -6.85 -3.02
C VAL A 55 -12.80 -6.72 -2.09
N THR A 56 -13.06 -7.74 -1.26
CA THR A 56 -14.03 -7.70 -0.16
C THR A 56 -13.32 -7.78 1.19
N LEU A 57 -14.01 -7.41 2.27
CA LEU A 57 -13.47 -7.61 3.62
C LEU A 57 -13.15 -9.09 3.90
N GLU A 58 -13.98 -9.99 3.38
CA GLU A 58 -13.81 -11.43 3.54
C GLU A 58 -12.58 -11.93 2.79
N SER A 59 -12.34 -11.45 1.56
CA SER A 59 -11.15 -11.86 0.80
C SER A 59 -9.86 -11.39 1.47
N LEU A 60 -9.82 -10.18 2.04
CA LEU A 60 -8.67 -9.72 2.83
C LEU A 60 -8.43 -10.57 4.07
N LYS A 61 -9.48 -11.00 4.76
CA LYS A 61 -9.38 -11.88 5.94
C LYS A 61 -8.83 -13.26 5.59
N LEU A 62 -9.12 -13.79 4.39
CA LEU A 62 -8.57 -15.07 3.92
C LEU A 62 -7.05 -15.04 3.79
N HIS A 63 -6.45 -13.89 3.49
CA HIS A 63 -5.00 -13.74 3.40
C HIS A 63 -4.29 -13.63 4.77
N HIS A 64 -5.05 -13.60 5.88
CA HIS A 64 -4.55 -13.58 7.25
C HIS A 64 -3.52 -12.46 7.49
N PHE A 65 -3.78 -11.28 6.91
CA PHE A 65 -2.93 -10.12 7.11
C PHE A 65 -2.94 -9.67 8.58
N PRO A 66 -1.85 -9.07 9.07
CA PRO A 66 -1.89 -8.37 10.34
C PRO A 66 -2.99 -7.29 10.32
N PRO A 67 -3.71 -7.04 11.43
CA PRO A 67 -4.86 -6.13 11.44
C PRO A 67 -4.59 -4.73 10.88
N ALA A 68 -3.39 -4.19 11.10
CA ALA A 68 -3.00 -2.88 10.57
C ALA A 68 -2.85 -2.88 9.03
N THR A 69 -2.42 -4.00 8.45
CA THR A 69 -2.28 -4.15 6.99
C THR A 69 -3.64 -4.39 6.35
N GLU A 70 -4.49 -5.21 6.97
CA GLU A 70 -5.87 -5.43 6.52
C GLU A 70 -6.65 -4.11 6.46
N ASN A 71 -6.65 -3.34 7.55
CA ASN A 71 -7.32 -2.04 7.61
C ASN A 71 -6.77 -1.05 6.57
N PHE A 72 -5.46 -1.04 6.35
CA PHE A 72 -4.86 -0.18 5.33
C PHE A 72 -5.33 -0.58 3.92
N LEU A 73 -5.26 -1.86 3.57
CA LEU A 73 -5.69 -2.35 2.26
C LEU A 73 -7.18 -2.14 2.02
N PHE A 74 -8.01 -2.29 3.05
CA PHE A 74 -9.44 -2.01 2.96
C PHE A 74 -9.73 -0.54 2.60
N HIS A 75 -9.11 0.41 3.32
CA HIS A 75 -9.29 1.84 3.01
C HIS A 75 -8.66 2.23 1.67
N LEU A 76 -7.52 1.63 1.32
CA LEU A 76 -6.88 1.87 0.04
C LEU A 76 -7.75 1.36 -1.13
N ALA A 77 -8.35 0.17 -1.00
CA ALA A 77 -9.29 -0.35 -1.99
C ALA A 77 -10.52 0.54 -2.14
N ALA A 78 -11.02 1.12 -1.04
CA ALA A 78 -12.13 2.08 -1.09
C ALA A 78 -11.75 3.35 -1.88
N ALA A 79 -10.54 3.87 -1.65
CA ALA A 79 -10.04 5.06 -2.34
C ALA A 79 -9.82 4.83 -3.85
N GLU A 80 -9.36 3.63 -4.23
CA GLU A 80 -9.06 3.24 -5.61
C GLU A 80 -10.27 2.65 -6.36
N GLN A 81 -11.46 2.66 -5.76
CA GLN A 81 -12.69 2.05 -6.32
C GLN A 81 -12.59 0.53 -6.58
N LEU A 82 -11.64 -0.14 -5.93
CA LEU A 82 -11.42 -1.58 -5.99
C LEU A 82 -12.16 -2.33 -4.88
N LEU A 83 -12.86 -1.62 -3.99
CA LEU A 83 -13.65 -2.24 -2.92
C LEU A 83 -15.06 -2.60 -3.40
N ARG A 84 -15.48 -3.83 -3.11
CA ARG A 84 -16.89 -4.25 -3.16
C ARG A 84 -17.48 -4.17 -1.76
N ILE A 85 -18.53 -3.33 -1.62
CA ILE A 85 -19.30 -3.12 -0.39
C ILE A 85 -20.36 -4.21 -0.27
#